data_AF-A0A374TGG5-F1
#
_entry.id   AF-A0A374TGG5-F1
#
_cell.length_a   1.000
_cell.length_b   1.000
_cell.length_c   1.000
_cell.angle_alpha   90.00
_cell.angle_beta   90.00
_cell.angle_gamma   90.00
#
_symmetry.space_group_name_H-M   'P 1'
#
loop_
_entity.id
_entity.type
_entity.pdbx_description
1 polymer ?
#
loop_
_entity_poly.entity_id
_entity_poly.type
_entity_poly.pdbx_seq_one_letter_code
_entity_poly.pdbx_strand_id
1 'polypeptide(L)'
;MNLTFEGFLKGYCRELSGQQSLSFRKLVEQATTDAPRVAEPLFLLALAQGKAEYVLGLSEGSWMERDYRDVLSLYGQAGSMASLCAKSELPNCYANVWRAYRAVKEKPAADRRVNALMRKKTLEALEESGVTRYGLCRALRLNKGNVYAYLAGDDSKVSRKTARRIMEYAEERGAQEGAGRPVCVAG
;
A
#
# COMPACT_ATOMS: atom_id res chain seq x y z
N MET A 1 -8.15 3.89 9.11
CA MET A 1 -8.85 4.50 7.95
C MET A 1 -8.86 3.49 6.81
N ASN A 2 -10.02 3.17 6.25
CA ASN A 2 -10.12 2.30 5.07
C ASN A 2 -9.95 3.20 3.83
N LEU A 3 -8.89 3.01 3.05
CA LEU A 3 -8.64 3.83 1.86
C LEU A 3 -9.72 3.56 0.80
N THR A 4 -10.47 4.60 0.44
CA THR A 4 -11.44 4.55 -0.66
C THR A 4 -10.75 4.85 -1.99
N PHE A 5 -11.36 4.43 -3.11
CA PHE A 5 -10.78 4.70 -4.43
C PHE A 5 -10.77 6.19 -4.75
N GLU A 6 -11.87 6.91 -4.47
CA GLU A 6 -11.91 8.37 -4.61
C GLU A 6 -10.84 9.06 -3.73
N GLY A 7 -10.66 8.61 -2.49
CA GLY A 7 -9.63 9.15 -1.60
C GLY A 7 -8.21 8.95 -2.15
N PHE A 8 -7.94 7.78 -2.73
CA PHE A 8 -6.70 7.50 -3.44
C PHE A 8 -6.53 8.42 -4.65
N LEU A 9 -7.53 8.55 -5.51
CA LEU A 9 -7.49 9.38 -6.72
C LEU A 9 -7.21 10.85 -6.40
N LYS A 10 -7.81 11.39 -5.33
CA LYS A 10 -7.53 12.74 -4.83
C LYS A 10 -6.05 12.93 -4.46
N GLY A 11 -5.47 11.97 -3.73
CA GLY A 11 -4.04 12.00 -3.40
C GLY A 11 -3.18 11.88 -4.66
N TYR A 12 -3.55 10.96 -5.54
CA TYR A 12 -2.77 10.64 -6.72
C TYR A 12 -2.76 11.77 -7.76
N CYS A 13 -3.90 12.46 -7.95
CA CYS A 13 -3.96 13.66 -8.78
C CYS A 13 -3.05 14.78 -8.25
N ARG A 14 -3.00 14.98 -6.93
CA ARG A 14 -2.10 15.99 -6.33
C ARG A 14 -0.62 15.63 -6.51
N GLU A 15 -0.28 14.37 -6.30
CA GLU A 15 1.08 13.88 -6.48
C GLU A 15 1.54 14.05 -7.93
N LEU A 16 0.73 13.64 -8.90
CA LEU A 16 1.09 13.67 -10.32
C LEU A 16 1.07 15.08 -10.92
N SER A 17 0.16 15.95 -10.48
CA SER A 17 0.11 17.35 -10.94
C SER A 17 1.11 18.26 -10.21
N GLY A 18 1.68 17.84 -9.09
CA GLY A 18 2.46 18.71 -8.21
C GLY A 18 1.65 19.81 -7.53
N GLN A 19 0.31 19.82 -7.68
CA GLN A 19 -0.56 20.85 -7.14
C GLN A 19 -1.36 20.35 -5.93
N GLN A 20 -1.63 21.23 -4.98
CA GLN A 20 -2.54 20.92 -3.86
C GLN A 20 -4.02 21.02 -4.26
N SER A 21 -4.33 21.79 -5.31
CA SER A 21 -5.69 22.00 -5.79
C SER A 21 -6.22 20.76 -6.51
N LEU A 22 -7.52 20.49 -6.32
CA LEU A 22 -8.27 19.46 -7.06
C LEU A 22 -9.32 20.09 -7.99
N SER A 23 -9.10 21.35 -8.39
CA SER A 23 -9.96 21.97 -9.40
C SER A 23 -9.80 21.23 -10.72
N PHE A 24 -10.89 20.65 -11.23
CA PHE A 24 -10.88 19.94 -12.51
C PHE A 24 -10.35 20.81 -13.65
N ARG A 25 -10.67 22.11 -13.69
CA ARG A 25 -10.12 23.02 -14.69
C ARG A 25 -8.59 23.09 -14.65
N LYS A 26 -8.01 23.22 -13.46
CA LYS A 26 -6.55 23.25 -13.29
C LYS A 26 -5.91 21.91 -13.62
N LEU A 27 -6.55 20.81 -13.23
CA LEU A 27 -6.04 19.48 -13.52
C LEU A 27 -6.10 19.16 -15.01
N VAL A 28 -7.16 19.57 -15.73
CA VAL A 28 -7.25 19.43 -17.19
C VAL A 28 -6.16 20.26 -17.88
N GLU A 29 -5.99 21.52 -17.47
CA GLU A 29 -4.93 22.39 -17.99
C GLU A 29 -3.55 21.75 -17.81
N GLN A 30 -3.25 21.25 -16.60
CA GLN A 30 -2.00 20.53 -16.34
C GLN A 30 -1.86 19.24 -17.16
N ALA A 31 -2.94 18.49 -17.37
CA ALA A 31 -2.92 17.29 -18.20
C ALA A 31 -2.63 17.59 -19.68
N THR A 32 -2.99 18.79 -20.15
CA THR A 32 -2.66 19.24 -21.51
C THR A 32 -1.26 19.83 -21.67
N THR A 33 -0.61 20.24 -20.57
CA THR A 33 0.69 20.93 -20.61
C THR A 33 1.78 20.14 -19.89
N ASP A 34 1.85 20.28 -18.57
CA ASP A 34 3.05 20.00 -17.78
C ASP A 34 3.01 18.62 -17.12
N ALA A 35 1.82 18.05 -16.94
CA ALA A 35 1.58 16.81 -16.20
C ALA A 35 0.58 15.90 -16.93
N PRO A 36 0.87 15.45 -18.18
CA PRO A 36 -0.04 14.61 -18.96
C PRO A 36 -0.42 13.30 -18.25
N ARG A 37 0.43 12.79 -17.36
CA ARG A 37 0.19 11.60 -16.54
C ARG A 37 -1.00 11.74 -15.56
N VAL A 38 -1.51 12.95 -15.33
CA VAL A 38 -2.67 13.16 -14.47
C VAL A 38 -3.99 12.85 -15.18
N ALA A 39 -3.99 12.73 -16.52
CA ALA A 39 -5.20 12.57 -17.34
C ALA A 39 -6.10 11.41 -16.89
N GLU A 40 -5.55 10.21 -16.78
CA GLU A 40 -6.33 9.04 -16.41
C GLU A 40 -6.87 9.10 -14.98
N PRO A 41 -6.06 9.37 -13.92
CA PRO A 41 -6.60 9.47 -12.56
C PRO A 41 -7.55 10.66 -12.40
N LEU A 42 -7.35 11.76 -13.14
CA LEU A 42 -8.26 12.90 -13.19
C LEU A 42 -9.64 12.48 -13.69
N PHE A 43 -9.71 11.76 -14.80
CA PHE A 43 -10.99 11.36 -15.37
C PHE A 43 -11.70 10.30 -14.53
N LEU A 44 -10.95 9.35 -13.95
CA LEU A 44 -11.51 8.41 -12.98
C LEU A 44 -12.04 9.13 -11.73
N LEU A 45 -11.39 10.20 -11.28
CA LEU A 45 -11.88 11.04 -10.19
C LEU A 45 -13.18 11.76 -10.59
N ALA A 46 -13.25 12.25 -11.83
CA ALA A 46 -14.45 12.88 -12.37
C ALA A 46 -15.63 11.90 -12.41
N LEU A 47 -15.40 10.66 -12.88
CA LEU A 47 -16.41 9.59 -12.88
C LEU A 47 -16.88 9.28 -11.45
N ALA A 48 -15.95 9.09 -10.52
CA ALA A 48 -16.27 8.82 -9.11
C ALA A 48 -17.09 9.93 -8.44
N GLN A 49 -16.96 11.18 -8.90
CA GLN A 49 -17.68 12.34 -8.38
C GLN A 49 -18.92 12.75 -9.19
N GLY A 50 -19.27 12.00 -10.25
CA GLY A 50 -20.38 12.35 -11.13
C GLY A 50 -20.16 13.63 -11.95
N LYS A 51 -18.89 13.96 -12.24
CA LYS A 51 -18.45 15.17 -12.96
C LYS A 51 -17.77 14.89 -14.30
N ALA A 52 -17.89 13.67 -14.81
CA ALA A 52 -17.22 13.25 -16.04
C ALA A 52 -17.61 14.11 -17.26
N GLU A 53 -18.90 14.43 -17.42
CA GLU A 53 -19.37 15.29 -18.52
C GLU A 53 -18.78 16.71 -18.45
N TYR A 54 -18.68 17.27 -17.24
CA TYR A 54 -18.05 18.58 -17.04
C TYR A 54 -16.56 18.55 -17.43
N VAL A 55 -15.84 17.49 -17.03
CA VAL A 55 -14.43 17.33 -17.41
C VAL A 55 -14.26 17.07 -18.89
N LEU A 56 -15.17 16.31 -19.51
CA LEU A 56 -15.18 16.07 -20.95
C LEU A 56 -15.30 17.40 -21.71
N GLY A 57 -16.23 18.27 -21.32
CA GLY A 57 -16.37 19.61 -21.89
C GLY A 57 -15.14 20.51 -21.68
N LEU A 58 -14.43 20.38 -20.55
CA LEU A 58 -13.16 21.08 -20.34
C LEU A 58 -12.02 20.56 -21.23
N SER A 59 -12.11 19.29 -21.64
CA SER A 59 -11.10 18.60 -22.45
C SER A 59 -11.39 18.62 -23.96
N GLU A 60 -12.43 19.32 -24.39
CA GLU A 60 -12.82 19.39 -25.81
C GLU A 60 -11.68 19.94 -26.67
N GLY A 61 -11.40 19.27 -27.79
CA GLY A 61 -10.29 19.58 -28.69
C GLY A 61 -8.90 19.18 -28.17
N SER A 62 -8.80 18.63 -26.96
CA SER A 62 -7.53 18.10 -26.43
C SER A 62 -7.25 16.68 -26.90
N TRP A 63 -6.00 16.23 -26.73
CA TRP A 63 -5.59 14.86 -27.05
C TRP A 63 -6.32 13.79 -26.21
N MET A 64 -6.89 14.16 -25.06
CA MET A 64 -7.57 13.24 -24.14
C MET A 64 -9.05 13.02 -24.47
N GLU A 65 -9.67 13.91 -25.26
CA GLU A 65 -11.13 13.98 -25.40
C GLU A 65 -11.75 12.64 -25.84
N ARG A 66 -11.13 12.01 -26.85
CA ARG A 66 -11.61 10.74 -27.40
C ARG A 66 -11.56 9.64 -26.35
N ASP A 67 -10.43 9.50 -25.67
CA ASP A 67 -10.23 8.48 -24.64
C ASP A 67 -11.21 8.67 -23.48
N TYR A 68 -11.46 9.92 -23.08
CA TYR A 68 -12.45 10.25 -22.05
C TYR A 68 -13.86 9.83 -22.46
N ARG A 69 -14.25 10.10 -23.71
CA ARG A 69 -15.56 9.71 -24.24
C ARG A 69 -15.74 8.19 -24.26
N ASP A 70 -14.71 7.47 -24.70
CA ASP A 70 -14.73 6.01 -24.76
C ASP A 70 -14.83 5.40 -23.35
N VAL A 71 -14.04 5.90 -22.40
CA VAL A 71 -14.09 5.44 -20.99
C VAL A 71 -15.41 5.79 -20.31
N LEU A 72 -16.01 6.95 -20.62
CA LEU A 72 -17.34 7.32 -20.10
C LEU A 72 -18.43 6.36 -20.60
N SER A 73 -18.39 5.99 -21.89
CA SER A 73 -19.30 4.99 -22.47
C SER A 73 -19.13 3.63 -21.78
N LEU A 74 -17.89 3.18 -21.59
CA LEU A 74 -17.59 1.94 -20.86
C LEU A 74 -18.09 1.99 -19.41
N TYR A 75 -17.98 3.13 -18.74
CA TYR A 75 -18.49 3.31 -17.38
C TYR A 75 -20.01 3.19 -17.32
N GLY A 76 -20.72 3.81 -18.28
CA GLY A 76 -22.17 3.69 -18.40
C GLY A 76 -22.64 2.24 -18.54
N GLN A 77 -21.90 1.42 -19.28
CA GLN A 77 -22.17 -0.02 -19.40
C GLN A 77 -21.81 -0.82 -18.14
N ALA A 78 -20.77 -0.39 -17.41
CA ALA A 78 -20.27 -1.11 -16.23
C ALA A 78 -21.09 -0.84 -14.96
N GLY A 79 -21.72 0.33 -14.84
CA GLY A 79 -22.59 0.74 -13.73
C GLY A 79 -21.87 1.02 -12.40
N SER A 80 -20.59 0.68 -12.27
CA SER A 80 -19.78 0.99 -11.08
C SER A 80 -18.29 1.10 -11.41
N MET A 81 -17.53 1.77 -10.53
CA MET A 81 -16.09 1.89 -10.72
C MET A 81 -15.35 0.56 -10.62
N ALA A 82 -15.76 -0.31 -9.70
CA ALA A 82 -15.16 -1.63 -9.56
C ALA A 82 -15.39 -2.48 -10.82
N SER A 83 -16.60 -2.43 -11.38
CA SER A 83 -16.95 -3.13 -12.61
C SER A 83 -16.16 -2.58 -13.81
N LEU A 84 -16.03 -1.25 -13.94
CA LEU A 84 -15.24 -0.65 -15.01
C LEU A 84 -13.78 -1.12 -14.96
N CYS A 85 -13.18 -1.11 -13.77
CA CYS A 85 -11.78 -1.50 -13.60
C CYS A 85 -11.53 -3.01 -13.75
N ALA A 86 -12.58 -3.82 -13.86
CA ALA A 86 -12.50 -5.25 -14.15
C ALA A 86 -12.69 -5.59 -15.64
N LYS A 87 -13.15 -4.64 -16.46
CA LYS A 87 -13.34 -4.81 -17.90
C LYS A 87 -12.00 -4.95 -18.62
N SER A 88 -11.90 -5.91 -19.54
CA SER A 88 -10.71 -6.09 -20.38
C SER A 88 -10.57 -5.01 -21.46
N GLU A 89 -11.67 -4.32 -21.79
CA GLU A 89 -11.73 -3.24 -22.77
C GLU A 89 -11.22 -1.91 -22.20
N LEU A 90 -11.06 -1.79 -20.88
CA LEU A 90 -10.53 -0.58 -20.26
C LEU A 90 -9.06 -0.41 -20.67
N PRO A 91 -8.64 0.75 -21.23
CA PRO A 91 -7.27 0.94 -21.63
C PRO A 91 -6.29 0.78 -20.46
N ASN A 92 -5.11 0.24 -20.76
CA ASN A 92 -4.12 -0.15 -19.75
C ASN A 92 -3.69 1.00 -18.83
N CYS A 93 -3.64 2.24 -19.34
CA CYS A 93 -3.31 3.42 -18.55
C CYS A 93 -4.31 3.64 -17.39
N TYR A 94 -5.62 3.53 -17.64
CA TYR A 94 -6.66 3.57 -16.60
C TYR A 94 -6.60 2.35 -15.67
N ALA A 95 -6.40 1.15 -16.24
CA ALA A 95 -6.27 -0.07 -15.44
C ALA A 95 -5.07 -0.01 -14.47
N ASN A 96 -3.97 0.65 -14.86
CA ASN A 96 -2.82 0.87 -14.00
C ASN A 96 -3.14 1.74 -12.78
N VAL A 97 -4.02 2.74 -12.91
CA VAL A 97 -4.48 3.55 -11.77
C VAL A 97 -5.22 2.68 -10.75
N TRP A 98 -6.08 1.77 -11.22
CA TRP A 98 -6.77 0.82 -10.35
C TRP A 98 -5.81 -0.16 -9.67
N ARG A 99 -4.82 -0.69 -10.41
CA ARG A 99 -3.77 -1.56 -9.85
C ARG A 99 -2.96 -0.83 -8.78
N ALA A 100 -2.61 0.44 -9.00
CA ALA A 100 -1.91 1.27 -8.02
C ALA A 100 -2.74 1.45 -6.74
N TYR A 101 -4.04 1.76 -6.86
CA TYR A 101 -4.95 1.82 -5.72
C TYR A 101 -4.98 0.49 -4.95
N ARG A 102 -5.17 -0.64 -5.64
CA ARG A 102 -5.20 -1.96 -5.00
C ARG A 102 -3.91 -2.27 -4.26
N ALA A 103 -2.76 -1.98 -4.86
CA ALA A 103 -1.47 -2.19 -4.23
C ALA A 103 -1.34 -1.42 -2.91
N VAL A 104 -1.79 -0.15 -2.87
CA VAL A 104 -1.77 0.66 -1.64
C VAL A 104 -2.78 0.14 -0.62
N LYS A 105 -4.01 -0.19 -1.05
CA LYS A 105 -5.08 -0.66 -0.17
C LYS A 105 -4.76 -2.01 0.47
N GLU A 106 -4.13 -2.91 -0.27
CA GLU A 106 -3.83 -4.28 0.19
C GLU A 106 -2.53 -4.36 0.99
N LYS A 107 -1.66 -3.33 0.90
CA LYS A 107 -0.36 -3.30 1.59
C LYS A 107 -0.43 -3.58 3.09
N PRO A 108 -1.34 -2.98 3.90
CA PRO A 108 -1.40 -3.29 5.33
C PRO A 108 -1.70 -4.76 5.62
N ALA A 109 -2.56 -5.40 4.82
CA ALA A 109 -2.87 -6.82 4.98
C ALA A 109 -1.69 -7.70 4.54
N ALA A 110 -1.00 -7.33 3.46
CA ALA A 110 0.23 -7.99 3.03
C ALA A 110 1.34 -7.88 4.10
N ASP A 111 1.56 -6.68 4.65
CA ASP A 111 2.55 -6.45 5.70
C ASP A 111 2.21 -7.26 6.97
N ARG A 112 0.94 -7.35 7.37
CA ARG A 112 0.51 -8.20 8.50
C ARG A 112 0.81 -9.68 8.27
N ARG A 113 0.58 -10.20 7.07
CA ARG A 113 0.95 -11.59 6.73
C ARG A 113 2.44 -11.83 6.84
N VAL A 114 3.26 -10.89 6.36
CA VAL A 114 4.72 -10.96 6.50
C VAL A 114 5.14 -10.87 7.97
N ASN A 115 4.54 -9.97 8.74
CA ASN A 115 4.78 -9.82 10.17
C ASN A 115 4.47 -11.10 10.95
N ALA A 116 3.39 -11.82 10.59
CA ALA A 116 3.02 -13.09 11.20
C ALA A 116 4.08 -14.17 10.98
N LEU A 117 4.65 -14.24 9.76
CA LEU A 117 5.75 -15.16 9.44
C LEU A 117 7.02 -14.82 10.23
N MET A 118 7.37 -13.52 10.29
CA MET A 118 8.51 -13.05 11.08
C MET A 118 8.32 -13.32 12.57
N ARG A 119 7.09 -13.20 13.07
CA ARG A 119 6.75 -13.47 14.47
C ARG A 119 6.97 -14.93 14.82
N LYS A 120 6.52 -15.84 13.95
CA LYS A 120 6.70 -17.28 14.16
C LYS A 120 8.19 -17.60 14.32
N LYS A 121 9.02 -17.15 13.38
CA LYS A 121 10.48 -17.30 13.46
C LYS A 121 11.11 -16.65 14.70
N THR A 122 10.64 -15.45 15.05
CA THR A 122 11.12 -14.75 16.25
C THR A 122 10.85 -15.58 17.50
N LEU A 123 9.65 -16.16 17.65
CA LEU A 123 9.30 -16.93 18.83
C LEU A 123 10.17 -18.19 18.95
N GLU A 124 10.41 -18.89 17.84
CA GLU A 124 11.34 -20.04 17.77
C GLU A 124 12.75 -19.63 18.23
N ALA A 125 13.32 -18.56 17.67
CA ALA A 125 14.65 -18.09 18.03
C ALA A 125 14.77 -17.57 19.49
N LEU A 126 13.71 -16.96 20.03
CA LEU A 126 13.69 -16.53 21.44
C LEU A 126 13.65 -17.71 22.40
N GLU A 127 12.98 -18.80 22.03
CA GLU A 127 12.96 -20.04 22.81
C GLU A 127 14.34 -20.71 22.83
N GLU A 128 15.02 -20.75 21.68
CA GLU A 128 16.36 -21.31 21.55
C GLU A 128 17.45 -20.51 22.27
N SER A 129 17.36 -19.18 22.24
CA SER A 129 18.38 -18.25 22.79
C SER A 129 18.16 -17.83 24.25
N GLY A 130 17.08 -18.26 24.89
CA GLY A 130 16.69 -17.81 26.23
C GLY A 130 16.46 -16.28 26.38
N VAL A 131 16.49 -15.51 25.28
CA VAL A 131 16.33 -14.06 25.32
C VAL A 131 14.92 -13.72 25.79
N THR A 132 14.83 -13.01 26.92
CA THR A 132 13.53 -12.56 27.41
C THR A 132 12.94 -11.47 26.53
N ARG A 133 11.60 -11.44 26.41
CA ARG A 133 10.86 -10.37 25.72
C ARG A 133 11.24 -8.98 26.25
N TYR A 134 11.47 -8.88 27.56
CA TYR A 134 11.94 -7.66 28.21
C TYR A 134 13.36 -7.28 27.76
N GLY A 135 14.30 -8.24 27.72
CA GLY A 135 15.66 -8.05 27.25
C GLY A 135 15.71 -7.56 25.81
N LEU A 136 14.91 -8.19 24.93
CA LEU A 136 14.73 -7.75 23.54
C LEU A 136 14.24 -6.31 23.44
N CYS A 137 13.19 -5.94 24.19
CA CYS A 137 12.66 -4.57 24.18
C CYS A 137 13.71 -3.55 24.63
N ARG A 138 14.51 -3.89 25.65
CA ARG A 138 15.58 -3.03 26.17
C ARG A 138 16.69 -2.86 25.13
N ALA A 139 17.17 -3.96 24.55
CA ALA A 139 18.27 -3.95 23.56
C ALA A 139 17.91 -3.14 22.31
N LEU A 140 16.69 -3.33 21.79
CA LEU A 140 16.23 -2.66 20.57
C LEU A 140 15.59 -1.28 20.81
N ARG A 141 15.49 -0.85 22.08
CA ARG A 141 14.82 0.39 22.52
C ARG A 141 13.40 0.51 21.96
N LEU A 142 12.62 -0.57 22.05
CA LEU A 142 11.26 -0.65 21.51
C LEU A 142 10.19 -0.43 22.58
N ASN A 143 9.01 0.01 22.15
CA ASN A 143 7.84 0.12 23.01
C ASN A 143 7.38 -1.28 23.46
N LYS A 144 7.44 -1.54 24.78
CA LYS A 144 7.10 -2.83 25.37
C LYS A 144 5.69 -3.29 25.03
N GLY A 145 4.69 -2.41 25.15
CA GLY A 145 3.29 -2.75 24.86
C GLY A 145 3.09 -3.24 23.43
N ASN A 146 3.68 -2.54 22.45
CA ASN A 146 3.60 -2.94 21.05
C ASN A 146 4.29 -4.27 20.77
N VAL A 147 5.48 -4.49 21.33
CA VAL A 147 6.22 -5.75 21.14
C VAL A 147 5.49 -6.92 21.79
N TYR A 148 4.96 -6.74 23.01
CA TYR A 148 4.22 -7.80 23.69
C TYR A 148 2.94 -8.16 22.95
N ALA A 149 2.18 -7.16 22.49
CA ALA A 149 0.97 -7.40 21.71
C ALA A 149 1.29 -8.07 20.37
N TYR A 150 2.38 -7.65 19.70
CA TYR A 150 2.89 -8.31 18.51
C TYR A 150 3.20 -9.78 18.78
N LEU A 151 4.07 -10.09 19.74
CA LEU A 151 4.46 -11.47 20.08
C LEU A 151 3.28 -12.33 20.55
N ALA A 152 2.20 -11.71 21.06
CA ALA A 152 0.95 -12.38 21.43
C ALA A 152 0.00 -12.64 20.24
N GLY A 153 0.32 -12.18 19.04
CA GLY A 153 -0.43 -12.46 17.81
C GLY A 153 -1.01 -11.24 17.10
N ASP A 154 -0.88 -10.03 17.65
CA ASP A 154 -1.37 -8.82 16.99
C ASP A 154 -0.32 -8.27 16.02
N ASP A 155 -0.32 -8.82 14.80
CA ASP A 155 0.61 -8.49 13.72
C ASP A 155 0.47 -7.04 13.19
N SER A 156 -0.50 -6.28 13.69
CA SER A 156 -0.69 -4.87 13.35
C SER A 156 0.08 -3.90 14.26
N LYS A 157 0.58 -4.38 15.42
CA LYS A 157 1.17 -3.52 16.47
C LYS A 157 2.57 -3.04 16.17
N VAL A 158 3.25 -3.65 15.21
CA VAL A 158 4.60 -3.28 14.78
C VAL A 158 4.64 -3.08 13.28
N SER A 159 5.49 -2.15 12.84
CA SER A 159 5.77 -1.99 11.41
C SER A 159 6.54 -3.20 10.87
N ARG A 160 6.49 -3.45 9.56
CA ARG A 160 7.30 -4.50 8.92
C ARG A 160 8.80 -4.34 9.18
N LYS A 161 9.31 -3.10 9.20
CA LYS A 161 10.71 -2.81 9.53
C LYS A 161 11.02 -3.18 10.99
N THR A 162 10.10 -2.92 11.90
CA THR A 162 10.25 -3.27 13.32
C THR A 162 10.20 -4.78 13.51
N ALA A 163 9.24 -5.48 12.89
CA ALA A 163 9.14 -6.94 12.93
C ALA A 163 10.43 -7.62 12.44
N ARG A 164 10.99 -7.14 11.32
CA ARG A 164 12.28 -7.60 10.80
C ARG A 164 13.41 -7.43 11.80
N ARG A 165 13.57 -6.22 12.36
CA ARG A 165 14.63 -5.93 13.35
C ARG A 165 14.53 -6.80 14.61
N ILE A 166 13.30 -7.11 15.04
CA ILE A 166 13.03 -8.00 16.18
C ILE A 166 13.51 -9.42 15.84
N MET A 167 13.13 -9.92 14.66
CA MET A 167 13.49 -11.27 14.20
C MET A 167 15.00 -11.43 14.04
N GLU A 168 15.66 -10.51 13.33
CA GLU A 168 17.12 -10.52 13.11
C GLU A 168 17.88 -10.56 14.44
N TYR A 169 17.49 -9.73 15.41
CA TYR A 169 18.10 -9.74 16.74
C TYR A 169 17.90 -11.07 17.49
N ALA A 170 16.73 -11.69 17.38
CA ALA A 170 16.46 -12.98 18.01
C ALA A 170 17.29 -14.10 17.37
N GLU A 171 17.37 -14.13 16.03
CA GLU A 171 18.16 -15.12 15.27
C GLU A 171 19.67 -14.99 15.56
N GLU A 172 20.21 -13.76 15.61
CA GLU A 172 21.62 -13.52 15.95
C GLU A 172 21.99 -14.05 17.35
N ARG A 173 21.07 -13.96 18.32
CA ARG A 173 21.28 -14.44 19.69
C ARG A 173 21.15 -15.95 19.82
N GLY A 174 20.25 -16.58 19.07
CA GLY A 174 20.14 -18.04 19.00
C GLY A 174 21.40 -18.69 18.42
N ALA A 175 21.97 -18.08 17.37
CA ALA A 175 23.19 -18.58 16.75
C ALA A 175 24.42 -18.52 17.68
N GLN A 176 24.51 -17.50 18.54
CA GLN A 176 25.63 -17.33 19.48
C GLN A 176 25.60 -18.36 20.63
N GLU A 177 24.43 -18.79 21.10
CA GLU A 177 24.31 -19.80 22.17
C GLU A 177 24.43 -21.23 21.65
N GLY A 178 24.03 -21.50 20.40
CA GLY A 178 24.20 -22.80 19.74
C GLY A 178 25.67 -23.20 19.52
N ALA A 179 26.58 -22.23 19.37
CA ALA A 179 28.01 -22.46 19.24
C ALA A 179 28.73 -22.75 20.58
N GLY A 180 28.03 -22.57 21.72
CA GLY A 180 28.62 -22.62 23.06
C GLY A 180 28.32 -23.88 23.87
N ARG A 181 27.59 -24.89 23.35
CA ARG A 181 27.35 -26.15 24.07
C ARG A 181 28.51 -27.14 23.81
N PRO A 182 29.37 -27.44 24.80
CA PRO A 182 30.24 -28.60 24.69
C PRO A 182 29.35 -29.85 24.73
N VAL A 183 29.57 -30.77 23.79
CA VAL A 183 29.02 -32.12 23.88
C VAL A 183 29.68 -32.76 25.09
N CYS A 184 28.95 -32.89 26.19
CA CYS A 184 29.36 -33.74 27.30
C CYS A 184 29.33 -35.19 26.80
N VAL A 185 30.48 -35.69 26.36
CA VAL A 185 30.71 -37.12 26.17
C VAL A 185 30.88 -37.71 27.56
N ALA A 186 29.85 -38.40 28.05
CA ALA A 186 29.96 -39.22 29.25
C ALA A 186 30.86 -40.42 28.93
N GLY A 187 31.97 -40.54 29.65
CA GLY A 187 32.85 -41.70 29.70
C GLY A 187 33.04 -42.12 31.15
#